data_AF-A0A933NAI6-F1
#
_entry.id   AF-A0A933NAI6-F1
#
_cell.length_a   1.000
_cell.length_b   1.000
_cell.length_c   1.000
_cell.angle_alpha   90.00
_cell.angle_beta   90.00
_cell.angle_gamma   90.00
#
_symmetry.space_group_name_H-M   'P 1'
#
loop_
_entity.id
_entity.type
_entity.pdbx_description
1 polymer ?
#
loop_
_entity_poly.entity_id
_entity_poly.type
_entity_poly.pdbx_seq_one_letter_code
_entity_poly.pdbx_strand_id
1 'polypeptide(L)'
;MDPRELAALRASQRFLVAELERAGVFVRLVDAPAELVEARFQDHVELLVDVGGSRLSHARAMLASHKGRAKEVLARAGISVPKGGIFRADDLDTPSRAAELGFPLVLKPTFGSNGQHVRIDLRSVEELRWAVEDAEQTLGPGAEVVIEEQFEGLEHRVFITERGEYAVMLRQPPEVVGDGRSTIAELADAESFRRTHPRSNCAGPIVLNDEAERFLHNQGLTKMSVPEVGQRVRIRGNSNLSSGATGEDVTDRAHRSVLEIALAALDALGLPLGGVDFLCKDITQPQSADSYRILEVNPLPGIGMHLAPSTGRPRAAARAVVEVLFPELATESIGLVPIRTLLAPPPEALVEETQMNAHHPIIETCFGLLQEKEGAFSFGPNGLAPLEAELSKLRGEELAKAVVTVVQFATFLKDKNGAIAGEVLKTASRVASPILAAKSGPKPAASLQESGDQLANLEGRGGINFADRAPPKPGQAKAGVMARFELAPEKPGPKKKR
;
A
#
# COMPACT_ATOMS: atom_id res chain seq x y z
N MET A 1 16.11 -5.88 -17.77
CA MET A 1 16.23 -4.53 -18.33
C MET A 1 17.65 -4.04 -18.06
N ASP A 2 18.26 -3.31 -18.99
CA ASP A 2 19.59 -2.71 -18.73
C ASP A 2 19.48 -1.73 -17.54
N PRO A 3 20.40 -1.74 -16.55
CA PRO A 3 20.42 -0.76 -15.47
C PRO A 3 20.31 0.71 -15.92
N ARG A 4 20.85 1.07 -17.11
CA ARG A 4 20.73 2.41 -17.69
C ARG A 4 19.32 2.73 -18.16
N GLU A 5 18.64 1.76 -18.76
CA GLU A 5 17.23 1.87 -19.16
C GLU A 5 16.34 1.96 -17.92
N LEU A 6 16.61 1.14 -16.90
CA LEU A 6 15.90 1.18 -15.63
C LEU A 6 16.05 2.55 -14.96
N ALA A 7 17.23 3.16 -15.00
CA ALA A 7 17.49 4.49 -14.43
C ALA A 7 16.68 5.62 -15.08
N ALA A 8 16.25 5.46 -16.34
CA ALA A 8 15.40 6.42 -17.04
C ALA A 8 13.95 6.45 -16.52
N LEU A 9 13.51 5.40 -15.82
CA LEU A 9 12.16 5.28 -15.29
C LEU A 9 12.02 5.99 -13.93
N ARG A 10 10.80 6.49 -13.65
CA ARG A 10 10.39 6.96 -12.33
C ARG A 10 10.49 5.86 -11.26
N ALA A 11 10.62 6.30 -10.01
CA ALA A 11 10.91 5.42 -8.88
C ALA A 11 9.91 4.25 -8.73
N SER A 12 8.61 4.54 -8.76
CA SER A 12 7.56 3.50 -8.67
C SER A 12 7.66 2.46 -9.79
N GLN A 13 7.84 2.91 -11.03
CA GLN A 13 7.97 2.02 -12.17
C GLN A 13 9.24 1.16 -12.09
N ARG A 14 10.36 1.69 -11.58
CA ARG A 14 11.57 0.90 -11.33
C ARG A 14 11.31 -0.25 -10.35
N PHE A 15 10.58 0.01 -9.27
CA PHE A 15 10.21 -1.02 -8.31
C PHE A 15 9.28 -2.07 -8.91
N LEU A 16 8.32 -1.64 -9.74
CA LEU A 16 7.43 -2.54 -10.45
C LEU A 16 8.21 -3.43 -11.44
N VAL A 17 9.11 -2.86 -12.24
CA VAL A 17 9.97 -3.61 -13.18
C VAL A 17 10.80 -4.65 -12.44
N ALA A 18 11.44 -4.29 -11.32
CA ALA A 18 12.22 -5.23 -10.53
C ALA A 18 11.37 -6.40 -10.01
N GLU A 19 10.13 -6.14 -9.60
CA GLU A 19 9.21 -7.17 -9.13
C GLU A 19 8.65 -8.05 -10.26
N LEU A 20 8.36 -7.47 -11.43
CA LEU A 20 7.99 -8.20 -12.63
C LEU A 20 9.09 -9.18 -13.06
N GLU A 21 10.34 -8.72 -13.11
CA GLU A 21 11.49 -9.56 -13.44
C GLU A 21 11.68 -10.68 -12.41
N ARG A 22 11.52 -10.37 -11.11
CA ARG A 22 11.55 -11.39 -10.03
C ARG A 22 10.45 -12.43 -10.18
N ALA A 23 9.29 -12.04 -10.68
CA ALA A 23 8.17 -12.94 -10.97
C ALA A 23 8.32 -13.72 -12.27
N GLY A 24 9.43 -13.57 -13.00
CA GLY A 24 9.69 -14.27 -14.26
C GLY A 24 9.00 -13.63 -15.48
N VAL A 25 8.51 -12.40 -15.35
CA VAL A 25 7.96 -11.62 -16.46
C VAL A 25 9.11 -11.03 -17.28
N PHE A 26 9.06 -11.21 -18.60
CA PHE A 26 10.00 -10.56 -19.50
C PHE A 26 9.64 -9.07 -19.61
N VAL A 27 10.62 -8.19 -19.37
CA VAL A 27 10.39 -6.73 -19.41
C VAL A 27 11.39 -6.05 -20.34
N ARG A 28 10.89 -5.15 -21.20
CA ARG A 28 11.73 -4.30 -22.06
C ARG A 28 11.23 -2.85 -22.08
N LEU A 29 12.15 -1.91 -22.22
CA LEU A 29 11.80 -0.51 -22.50
C LEU A 29 11.40 -0.39 -23.98
N VAL A 30 10.27 0.26 -24.25
CA VAL A 30 9.77 0.51 -25.60
C VAL A 30 10.11 1.94 -26.03
N ASP A 31 9.85 2.90 -25.15
CA ASP A 31 10.10 4.32 -25.39
C ASP A 31 10.56 5.00 -24.08
N ALA A 32 11.80 5.49 -24.07
CA ALA A 32 12.40 6.10 -22.88
C ALA A 32 11.76 7.45 -22.51
N PRO A 33 11.59 8.42 -23.44
CA PRO A 33 10.85 9.65 -23.20
C PRO A 33 9.44 9.47 -22.62
N ALA A 34 8.70 8.47 -23.09
CA ALA A 34 7.35 8.17 -22.61
C ALA A 34 7.33 7.27 -21.36
N GLU A 35 8.50 6.79 -20.92
CA GLU A 35 8.64 5.76 -19.88
C GLU A 35 7.77 4.52 -20.17
N LEU A 36 7.58 4.18 -21.45
CA LEU A 36 6.72 3.09 -21.88
C LEU A 36 7.47 1.76 -21.81
N VAL A 37 6.95 0.84 -21.00
CA VAL A 37 7.52 -0.49 -20.78
C VAL A 37 6.58 -1.55 -21.31
N GLU A 38 7.11 -2.55 -22.02
CA GLU A 38 6.38 -3.77 -22.36
C GLU A 38 6.76 -4.87 -21.37
N ALA A 39 5.78 -5.48 -20.75
CA ALA A 39 5.92 -6.63 -19.88
C ALA A 39 5.18 -7.83 -20.48
N ARG A 40 5.81 -9.00 -20.54
CA ARG A 40 5.26 -10.21 -21.17
C ARG A 40 5.45 -11.43 -20.30
N PHE A 41 4.36 -12.13 -20.05
CA PHE A 41 4.35 -13.44 -19.41
C PHE A 41 3.53 -14.41 -20.27
N GLN A 42 4.20 -15.41 -20.84
CA GLN A 42 3.59 -16.30 -21.84
C GLN A 42 2.94 -15.49 -22.98
N ASP A 43 1.63 -15.67 -23.23
CA ASP A 43 0.87 -14.96 -24.24
C ASP A 43 0.26 -13.63 -23.73
N HIS A 44 0.36 -13.34 -22.43
CA HIS A 44 -0.13 -12.10 -21.84
C HIS A 44 0.91 -10.98 -21.99
N VAL A 45 0.51 -9.87 -22.60
CA VAL A 45 1.32 -8.67 -22.80
C VAL A 45 0.65 -7.47 -22.14
N GLU A 46 1.42 -6.71 -21.38
CA GLU A 46 1.04 -5.45 -20.77
C GLU A 46 1.92 -4.31 -21.28
N LEU A 47 1.31 -3.15 -21.53
CA LEU A 47 2.00 -1.89 -21.83
C LEU A 47 1.85 -0.96 -20.63
N LEU A 48 2.98 -0.67 -19.97
CA LEU A 48 3.02 -0.06 -18.66
C LEU A 48 3.60 1.35 -18.73
N VAL A 49 2.93 2.27 -18.05
CA VAL A 49 3.42 3.61 -17.70
C VAL A 49 3.18 3.82 -16.22
N ASP A 50 4.25 4.13 -15.46
CA ASP A 50 4.23 4.11 -14.00
C ASP A 50 3.79 2.74 -13.44
N VAL A 51 2.68 2.70 -12.70
CA VAL A 51 2.03 1.47 -12.20
C VAL A 51 0.75 1.12 -12.97
N GLY A 52 0.45 1.87 -14.04
CA GLY A 52 -0.73 1.66 -14.86
C GLY A 52 -0.48 0.66 -15.98
N GLY A 53 -1.52 -0.11 -16.33
CA GLY A 53 -1.54 -1.04 -17.45
C GLY A 53 -2.95 -1.18 -18.02
N SER A 54 -3.22 -2.26 -18.77
CA SER A 54 -4.46 -2.46 -19.53
C SER A 54 -5.74 -2.45 -18.68
N ARG A 55 -5.62 -2.84 -17.39
CA ARG A 55 -6.74 -2.87 -16.44
C ARG A 55 -7.16 -1.49 -15.95
N LEU A 56 -6.30 -0.48 -16.05
CA LEU A 56 -6.63 0.88 -15.65
C LEU A 56 -7.27 1.63 -16.81
N SER A 57 -8.59 1.77 -16.79
CA SER A 57 -9.31 2.58 -17.78
C SER A 57 -8.85 4.05 -17.71
N HIS A 58 -8.44 4.60 -18.85
CA HIS A 58 -8.05 6.01 -18.96
C HIS A 58 -9.17 6.96 -18.49
N ALA A 59 -10.43 6.69 -18.87
CA ALA A 59 -11.56 7.52 -18.46
C ALA A 59 -11.75 7.53 -16.93
N ARG A 60 -11.56 6.37 -16.28
CA ARG A 60 -11.66 6.25 -14.82
C ARG A 60 -10.47 6.91 -14.12
N ALA A 61 -9.26 6.77 -14.67
CA ALA A 61 -8.09 7.47 -14.17
C ALA A 61 -8.26 9.00 -14.25
N MET A 62 -8.81 9.52 -15.34
CA MET A 62 -9.12 10.94 -15.50
C MET A 62 -10.17 11.42 -14.50
N LEU A 63 -11.25 10.65 -14.30
CA LEU A 63 -12.27 10.94 -13.29
C LEU A 63 -11.68 10.99 -11.88
N ALA A 64 -10.91 9.96 -11.50
CA ALA A 64 -10.28 9.88 -10.18
C ALA A 64 -9.27 11.02 -9.94
N SER A 65 -8.55 11.43 -10.99
CA SER A 65 -7.58 12.53 -10.92
C SER A 65 -8.23 13.91 -10.77
N HIS A 66 -9.51 14.05 -11.12
CA HIS A 66 -10.25 15.29 -10.95
C HIS A 66 -10.82 15.37 -9.53
N LYS A 67 -10.17 16.14 -8.65
CA LYS A 67 -10.48 16.19 -7.20
C LYS A 67 -11.95 16.47 -6.88
N GLY A 68 -12.57 17.42 -7.57
CA GLY A 68 -13.98 17.75 -7.36
C GLY A 68 -14.94 16.65 -7.83
N ARG A 69 -14.83 16.19 -9.08
CA ARG A 69 -15.71 15.16 -9.65
C ARG A 69 -15.55 13.80 -8.98
N ALA A 70 -14.32 13.39 -8.63
CA ALA A 70 -14.09 12.18 -7.86
C ALA A 70 -14.84 12.23 -6.52
N LYS A 71 -14.80 13.37 -5.81
CA LYS A 71 -15.52 13.54 -4.55
C LYS A 71 -17.03 13.50 -4.70
N GLU A 72 -17.59 14.06 -5.77
CA GLU A 72 -19.02 13.94 -6.07
C GLU A 72 -19.45 12.46 -6.20
N VAL A 73 -18.62 11.63 -6.84
CA VAL A 73 -18.86 10.18 -6.97
C VAL A 73 -18.74 9.48 -5.62
N LEU A 74 -17.69 9.76 -4.85
CA LEU A 74 -17.49 9.18 -3.52
C LEU A 74 -18.63 9.56 -2.56
N ALA A 75 -19.06 10.82 -2.54
CA ALA A 75 -20.16 11.29 -1.70
C ALA A 75 -21.47 10.56 -2.03
N ARG A 76 -21.77 10.32 -3.32
CA ARG A 76 -22.95 9.55 -3.74
C ARG A 76 -22.89 8.08 -3.32
N ALA A 77 -21.69 7.53 -3.14
CA ALA A 77 -21.46 6.19 -2.60
C ALA A 77 -21.53 6.14 -1.06
N GLY A 78 -21.87 7.24 -0.38
CA GLY A 78 -21.96 7.31 1.08
C GLY A 78 -20.61 7.46 1.78
N ILE A 79 -19.54 7.77 1.05
CA ILE A 79 -18.20 7.93 1.59
C ILE A 79 -18.00 9.39 2.01
N SER A 80 -17.55 9.60 3.26
CA SER A 80 -17.26 10.93 3.76
C SER A 80 -16.10 11.59 3.00
N VAL A 81 -16.39 12.73 2.39
CA VAL A 81 -15.45 13.66 1.74
C VAL A 81 -15.64 15.05 2.34
N PRO A 82 -14.63 15.94 2.28
CA PRO A 82 -14.78 17.31 2.76
C PRO A 82 -15.97 17.99 2.08
N LYS A 83 -16.86 18.58 2.89
CA LYS A 83 -18.01 19.35 2.37
C LYS A 83 -17.51 20.53 1.55
N GLY A 84 -17.99 20.67 0.32
CA GLY A 84 -17.51 21.69 -0.58
C GLY A 84 -18.00 21.48 -2.00
N GLY A 85 -17.41 22.22 -2.93
CA GLY A 85 -17.81 22.18 -4.34
C GLY A 85 -16.73 22.66 -5.29
N ILE A 86 -17.04 22.54 -6.59
CA ILE A 86 -16.24 23.14 -7.66
C ILE A 86 -16.76 24.55 -7.90
N PHE A 87 -15.85 25.50 -7.91
CA PHE A 87 -16.10 26.91 -8.18
C PHE A 87 -15.22 27.38 -9.33
N ARG A 88 -15.64 28.45 -9.99
CA ARG A 88 -14.81 29.13 -10.97
C ARG A 88 -14.03 30.24 -10.29
N ALA A 89 -12.74 30.33 -10.56
CA ALA A 89 -11.88 31.34 -9.98
C ALA A 89 -12.18 32.75 -10.53
N ASP A 90 -12.72 32.85 -11.74
CA ASP A 90 -13.11 34.11 -12.40
C ASP A 90 -14.52 34.62 -12.02
N ASP A 91 -15.26 33.87 -11.21
CA ASP A 91 -16.57 34.28 -10.69
C ASP A 91 -16.40 35.14 -9.43
N LEU A 92 -16.75 36.42 -9.52
CA LEU A 92 -16.62 37.40 -8.42
C LEU A 92 -17.44 37.03 -7.17
N ASP A 93 -18.49 36.23 -7.33
CA ASP A 93 -19.35 35.78 -6.23
C ASP A 93 -18.82 34.50 -5.55
N THR A 94 -17.80 33.84 -6.12
CA THR A 94 -17.21 32.61 -5.57
C THR A 94 -16.82 32.74 -4.09
N PRO A 95 -16.09 33.78 -3.63
CA PRO A 95 -15.71 33.90 -2.23
C PRO A 95 -16.93 33.99 -1.30
N SER A 96 -17.95 34.76 -1.68
CA SER A 96 -19.18 34.93 -0.88
C SER A 96 -19.98 33.62 -0.80
N ARG A 97 -20.16 32.94 -1.93
CA ARG A 97 -20.89 31.67 -2.01
C ARG A 97 -20.18 30.54 -1.26
N ALA A 98 -18.86 30.46 -1.39
CA ALA A 98 -18.08 29.43 -0.70
C ALA A 98 -17.99 29.69 0.82
N ALA A 99 -18.05 30.95 1.27
CA ALA A 99 -18.07 31.29 2.69
C ALA A 99 -19.30 30.72 3.44
N GLU A 100 -20.39 30.40 2.74
CA GLU A 100 -21.57 29.73 3.31
C GLU A 100 -21.25 28.33 3.89
N LEU A 101 -20.16 27.70 3.46
CA LEU A 101 -19.68 26.43 4.00
C LEU A 101 -19.18 26.54 5.45
N GLY A 102 -18.83 27.75 5.91
CA GLY A 102 -18.21 27.99 7.20
C GLY A 102 -16.68 27.81 7.18
N PHE A 103 -15.99 28.60 7.99
CA PHE A 103 -14.53 28.59 8.11
C PHE A 103 -14.05 27.63 9.23
N PRO A 104 -12.82 27.09 9.14
CA PRO A 104 -11.81 27.32 8.11
C PRO A 104 -12.04 26.55 6.80
N LEU A 105 -11.59 27.12 5.68
CA LEU A 105 -11.71 26.57 4.33
C LEU A 105 -10.36 26.25 3.70
N VAL A 106 -10.39 25.33 2.73
CA VAL A 106 -9.28 24.96 1.86
C VAL A 106 -9.66 25.28 0.42
N LEU A 107 -8.77 25.92 -0.32
CA LEU A 107 -8.85 26.08 -1.78
C LEU A 107 -7.76 25.23 -2.43
N LYS A 108 -8.11 24.48 -3.48
CA LYS A 108 -7.17 23.68 -4.27
C LYS A 108 -7.57 23.60 -5.74
N PRO A 109 -6.62 23.45 -6.69
CA PRO A 109 -6.96 23.23 -8.09
C PRO A 109 -7.67 21.87 -8.29
N THR A 110 -8.54 21.80 -9.31
CA THR A 110 -9.26 20.55 -9.66
C THR A 110 -8.30 19.43 -10.09
N PHE A 111 -7.22 19.77 -10.78
CA PHE A 111 -6.12 18.90 -11.16
C PHE A 111 -4.81 19.35 -10.51
N GLY A 112 -3.81 18.48 -10.49
CA GLY A 112 -2.48 18.80 -9.94
C GLY A 112 -2.08 17.85 -8.82
N SER A 113 -0.82 17.95 -8.39
CA SER A 113 -0.20 17.04 -7.43
C SER A 113 0.69 17.81 -6.44
N ASN A 114 1.18 17.11 -5.41
CA ASN A 114 2.18 17.63 -4.46
C ASN A 114 1.76 18.91 -3.71
N GLY A 115 0.45 19.14 -3.53
CA GLY A 115 -0.04 20.31 -2.81
C GLY A 115 0.20 21.66 -3.52
N GLN A 116 0.58 21.66 -4.80
CA GLN A 116 0.79 22.89 -5.54
C GLN A 116 -0.51 23.68 -5.66
N HIS A 117 -0.42 25.00 -5.46
CA HIS A 117 -1.55 25.94 -5.49
C HIS A 117 -2.65 25.63 -4.46
N VAL A 118 -2.34 24.84 -3.42
CA VAL A 118 -3.26 24.64 -2.29
C VAL A 118 -3.12 25.82 -1.33
N ARG A 119 -4.25 26.30 -0.82
CA ARG A 119 -4.35 27.30 0.25
C ARG A 119 -5.18 26.67 1.36
N ILE A 120 -4.60 26.57 2.55
CA ILE A 120 -5.23 25.99 3.73
C ILE A 120 -5.42 27.08 4.78
N ASP A 121 -6.24 26.78 5.78
CA ASP A 121 -6.50 27.62 6.95
C ASP A 121 -7.01 29.02 6.58
N LEU A 122 -7.84 29.10 5.53
CA LEU A 122 -8.53 30.34 5.16
C LEU A 122 -9.64 30.57 6.17
N ARG A 123 -9.62 31.68 6.89
CA ARG A 123 -10.49 31.97 8.04
C ARG A 123 -11.44 33.15 7.83
N SER A 124 -11.33 33.84 6.71
CA SER A 124 -12.17 34.99 6.39
C SER A 124 -12.53 35.04 4.90
N VAL A 125 -13.56 35.83 4.57
CA VAL A 125 -13.97 36.06 3.18
C VAL A 125 -12.86 36.79 2.41
N GLU A 126 -12.12 37.67 3.09
CA GLU A 126 -11.01 38.43 2.54
C GLU A 126 -9.83 37.51 2.18
N GLU A 127 -9.46 36.58 3.07
CA GLU A 127 -8.43 35.59 2.80
C GLU A 127 -8.84 34.65 1.66
N LEU A 128 -10.11 34.22 1.64
CA LEU A 128 -10.64 33.39 0.56
C LEU A 128 -10.65 34.12 -0.78
N ARG A 129 -11.04 35.41 -0.80
CA ARG A 129 -11.00 36.25 -2.00
C ARG A 129 -9.59 36.34 -2.55
N TRP A 130 -8.61 36.63 -1.70
CA TRP A 130 -7.20 36.64 -2.09
C TRP A 130 -6.77 35.28 -2.66
N ALA A 131 -7.15 34.17 -2.03
CA ALA A 131 -6.81 32.83 -2.49
C ALA A 131 -7.43 32.50 -3.87
N VAL A 132 -8.64 32.97 -4.13
CA VAL A 132 -9.32 32.82 -5.44
C VAL A 132 -8.61 33.65 -6.52
N GLU A 133 -8.27 34.90 -6.23
CA GLU A 133 -7.53 35.79 -7.14
C GLU A 133 -6.13 35.22 -7.47
N ASP A 134 -5.40 34.71 -6.47
CA ASP A 134 -4.12 34.03 -6.67
C ASP A 134 -4.28 32.76 -7.53
N ALA A 135 -5.34 31.98 -7.32
CA ALA A 135 -5.61 30.81 -8.13
C ALA A 135 -5.91 31.17 -9.59
N GLU A 136 -6.70 32.21 -9.85
CA GLU A 136 -6.95 32.71 -11.21
C GLU A 136 -5.65 33.16 -11.90
N GLN A 137 -4.81 33.92 -11.18
CA GLN A 137 -3.54 34.40 -11.72
C GLN A 137 -2.56 33.27 -12.03
N THR A 138 -2.52 32.24 -11.19
CA THR A 138 -1.55 31.15 -11.32
C THR A 138 -2.01 30.02 -12.24
N LEU A 139 -3.32 29.76 -12.32
CA LEU A 139 -3.90 28.68 -13.14
C LEU A 139 -4.46 29.18 -14.48
N GLY A 140 -4.67 30.49 -14.60
CA GLY A 140 -5.19 31.16 -15.79
C GLY A 140 -6.69 31.43 -15.77
N PRO A 141 -7.19 32.22 -16.74
CA PRO A 141 -8.59 32.62 -16.81
C PRO A 141 -9.53 31.42 -16.89
N GLY A 142 -10.62 31.45 -16.12
CA GLY A 142 -11.64 30.41 -16.10
C GLY A 142 -11.22 29.11 -15.44
N ALA A 143 -10.13 29.12 -14.66
CA ALA A 143 -9.72 27.98 -13.86
C ALA A 143 -10.84 27.52 -12.91
N GLU A 144 -11.05 26.21 -12.84
CA GLU A 144 -11.90 25.59 -11.83
C GLU A 144 -11.07 25.23 -10.60
N VAL A 145 -11.59 25.60 -9.43
CA VAL A 145 -11.01 25.31 -8.12
C VAL A 145 -12.02 24.54 -7.27
N VAL A 146 -11.51 23.75 -6.33
CA VAL A 146 -12.31 23.12 -5.30
C VAL A 146 -12.15 23.96 -4.04
N ILE A 147 -13.28 24.37 -3.46
CA ILE A 147 -13.32 25.03 -2.15
C ILE A 147 -14.13 24.15 -1.20
N GLU A 148 -13.54 23.81 -0.05
CA GLU A 148 -14.09 22.81 0.87
C GLU A 148 -13.75 23.10 2.33
N GLU A 149 -14.51 22.50 3.25
CA GLU A 149 -14.25 22.52 4.69
C GLU A 149 -12.84 22.01 4.98
N GLN A 150 -12.14 22.69 5.88
CA GLN A 150 -10.92 22.13 6.44
C GLN A 150 -11.28 21.11 7.53
N PHE A 151 -10.92 19.86 7.30
CA PHE A 151 -11.06 18.81 8.29
C PHE A 151 -9.76 18.63 9.08
N GLU A 152 -9.88 18.46 10.40
CA GLU A 152 -8.74 18.25 11.28
C GLU A 152 -8.51 16.75 11.50
N GLY A 153 -7.30 16.27 11.17
CA GLY A 153 -6.94 14.87 11.33
C GLY A 153 -5.51 14.57 10.92
N LEU A 154 -5.12 13.31 11.09
CA LEU A 154 -3.84 12.76 10.66
C LEU A 154 -3.96 12.21 9.25
N GLU A 155 -3.02 12.61 8.39
CA GLU A 155 -3.01 12.29 6.98
C GLU A 155 -2.38 10.91 6.74
N HIS A 156 -3.16 9.99 6.17
CA HIS A 156 -2.71 8.67 5.81
C HIS A 156 -2.75 8.47 4.30
N ARG A 157 -1.87 7.63 3.79
CA ARG A 157 -1.94 7.05 2.44
C ARG A 157 -2.32 5.58 2.58
N VAL A 158 -3.48 5.19 2.06
CA VAL A 158 -3.90 3.79 1.96
C VAL A 158 -3.70 3.34 0.52
N PHE A 159 -2.68 2.53 0.28
CA PHE A 159 -2.58 1.75 -0.96
C PHE A 159 -3.52 0.55 -0.84
N ILE A 160 -4.32 0.31 -1.87
CA ILE A 160 -5.26 -0.81 -1.92
C ILE A 160 -5.48 -1.29 -3.35
N THR A 161 -5.74 -2.59 -3.53
CA THR A 161 -6.11 -3.23 -4.80
C THR A 161 -7.55 -3.73 -4.77
N GLU A 162 -8.13 -4.00 -5.95
CA GLU A 162 -9.44 -4.66 -6.10
C GLU A 162 -9.48 -6.07 -5.51
N ARG A 163 -8.31 -6.71 -5.35
CA ARG A 163 -8.15 -8.02 -4.70
C ARG A 163 -8.04 -7.90 -3.18
N GLY A 164 -7.96 -6.68 -2.66
CA GLY A 164 -7.95 -6.36 -1.24
C GLY A 164 -6.57 -6.46 -0.59
N GLU A 165 -5.47 -6.50 -1.35
CA GLU A 165 -4.16 -6.27 -0.75
C GLU A 165 -4.01 -4.78 -0.41
N TYR A 166 -3.50 -4.47 0.78
CA TYR A 166 -3.41 -3.09 1.24
C TYR A 166 -2.15 -2.79 2.06
N ALA A 167 -1.78 -1.51 2.08
CA ALA A 167 -0.76 -0.95 2.96
C ALA A 167 -1.19 0.45 3.41
N VAL A 168 -1.01 0.75 4.70
CA VAL A 168 -1.38 2.04 5.28
C VAL A 168 -0.14 2.74 5.80
N MET A 169 0.04 3.98 5.37
CA MET A 169 1.14 4.82 5.80
C MET A 169 0.63 6.09 6.45
N LEU A 170 1.02 6.34 7.70
CA LEU A 170 0.88 7.65 8.32
C LEU A 170 1.96 8.56 7.71
N ARG A 171 1.54 9.71 7.16
CA ARG A 171 2.46 10.72 6.66
C ARG A 171 2.59 11.83 7.70
N GLN A 172 3.81 12.15 8.07
CA GLN A 172 4.10 13.22 9.03
C GLN A 172 4.73 14.41 8.29
N PRO A 173 4.20 15.63 8.47
CA PRO A 173 4.80 16.82 7.87
C PRO A 173 6.28 16.98 8.24
N PRO A 174 7.09 17.60 7.35
CA PRO A 174 8.49 17.87 7.64
C PRO A 174 8.63 18.77 8.89
N GLU A 175 9.54 18.39 9.78
CA GLU A 175 9.90 19.15 10.96
C GLU A 175 11.41 19.12 11.21
N VAL A 176 11.90 20.10 11.97
CA VAL A 176 13.26 20.15 12.53
C VAL A 176 13.19 20.27 14.05
N VAL A 177 14.22 19.78 14.73
CA VAL A 177 14.35 19.87 16.19
C VAL A 177 15.48 20.83 16.53
N GLY A 178 15.17 21.85 17.33
CA GLY A 178 16.14 22.85 17.77
C GLY A 178 17.23 22.26 18.65
N ASP A 179 18.45 22.75 18.44
CA ASP A 179 19.62 22.47 19.27
C ASP A 179 20.10 23.72 20.04
N GLY A 180 19.32 24.82 19.98
CA GLY A 180 19.62 26.10 20.60
C GLY A 180 20.77 26.88 19.95
N ARG A 181 21.31 26.44 18.81
CA ARG A 181 22.48 27.04 18.16
C ARG A 181 22.33 27.23 16.65
N SER A 182 21.79 26.24 15.97
CA SER A 182 21.60 26.24 14.52
C SER A 182 20.28 26.87 14.12
N THR A 183 20.31 27.56 12.99
CA THR A 183 19.11 28.10 12.34
C THR A 183 18.23 26.99 11.78
N ILE A 184 16.95 27.28 11.56
CA ILE A 184 16.03 26.35 10.88
C ILE A 184 16.57 25.89 9.53
N ALA A 185 17.21 26.79 8.76
CA ALA A 185 17.84 26.45 7.49
C ALA A 185 18.95 25.40 7.66
N GLU A 186 19.87 25.60 8.60
CA GLU A 186 20.97 24.67 8.86
C GLU A 186 20.47 23.31 9.37
N LEU A 187 19.47 23.31 10.26
CA LEU A 187 18.84 22.09 10.75
C LEU A 187 18.14 21.32 9.62
N ALA A 188 17.45 22.04 8.72
CA ALA A 188 16.78 21.44 7.57
C ALA A 188 17.79 20.83 6.58
N ASP A 189 18.91 21.49 6.32
CA ASP A 189 19.98 20.99 5.46
C ASP A 189 20.66 19.75 6.05
N ALA A 190 21.02 19.79 7.34
CA ALA A 190 21.62 18.66 8.03
C ALA A 190 20.69 17.44 8.02
N GLU A 191 19.42 17.64 8.32
CA GLU A 191 18.41 16.58 8.32
C GLU A 191 18.12 16.06 6.90
N SER A 192 18.14 16.94 5.89
CA SER A 192 18.02 16.57 4.46
C SER A 192 19.19 15.73 3.99
N PHE A 193 20.42 16.09 4.38
CA PHE A 193 21.60 15.32 4.08
C PHE A 193 21.52 13.92 4.71
N ARG A 194 21.21 13.86 6.02
CA ARG A 194 21.10 12.61 6.79
C ARG A 194 20.15 11.60 6.16
N ARG A 195 18.99 12.05 5.64
CA ARG A 195 17.98 11.17 5.05
C ARG A 195 18.21 10.81 3.58
N THR A 196 19.02 11.59 2.84
CA THR A 196 19.26 11.38 1.40
C THR A 196 20.63 10.79 1.07
N HIS A 197 21.59 10.81 2.00
CA HIS A 197 22.97 10.38 1.74
C HIS A 197 23.51 9.43 2.83
N PRO A 198 23.41 8.10 2.65
CA PRO A 198 22.72 7.40 1.56
C PRO A 198 21.20 7.36 1.77
N ARG A 199 20.44 7.39 0.67
CA ARG A 199 18.99 7.25 0.71
C ARG A 199 18.60 5.82 1.10
N SER A 200 18.10 5.65 2.32
CA SER A 200 17.70 4.36 2.89
C SER A 200 16.18 4.17 3.00
N ASN A 201 15.40 5.24 2.83
CA ASN A 201 13.95 5.22 2.97
C ASN A 201 13.26 6.21 1.99
N CYS A 202 11.95 6.37 2.15
CA CYS A 202 11.11 7.18 1.29
C CYS A 202 11.19 8.70 1.54
N ALA A 203 11.84 9.16 2.62
CA ALA A 203 11.86 10.58 2.98
C ALA A 203 12.67 11.40 1.95
N GLY A 204 12.04 12.41 1.35
CA GLY A 204 12.72 13.40 0.52
C GLY A 204 13.47 14.46 1.36
N PRO A 205 14.27 15.33 0.73
CA PRO A 205 14.87 16.47 1.41
C PRO A 205 13.77 17.42 1.93
N ILE A 206 14.05 18.11 3.03
CA ILE A 206 13.21 19.20 3.54
C ILE A 206 13.43 20.40 2.62
N VAL A 207 12.35 20.89 2.00
CA VAL A 207 12.44 22.00 1.03
C VAL A 207 11.89 23.28 1.65
N LEU A 208 12.77 24.28 1.82
CA LEU A 208 12.44 25.63 2.30
C LEU A 208 12.15 26.58 1.13
N ASN A 209 10.98 26.45 0.50
CA ASN A 209 10.49 27.36 -0.53
C ASN A 209 9.50 28.39 0.05
N ASP A 210 8.92 29.24 -0.80
CA ASP A 210 7.94 30.27 -0.39
C ASP A 210 6.77 29.74 0.43
N GLU A 211 6.31 28.50 0.18
CA GLU A 211 5.25 27.87 0.98
C GLU A 211 5.73 27.57 2.40
N ALA A 212 6.93 27.00 2.54
CA ALA A 212 7.55 26.77 3.84
C ALA A 212 7.82 28.09 4.57
N GLU A 213 8.29 29.12 3.87
CA GLU A 213 8.52 30.44 4.46
C GLU A 213 7.23 31.07 4.98
N ARG A 214 6.12 31.01 4.21
CA ARG A 214 4.80 31.45 4.68
C ARG A 214 4.35 30.67 5.92
N PHE A 215 4.54 29.36 5.92
CA PHE A 215 4.14 28.51 7.05
C PHE A 215 4.98 28.78 8.32
N LEU A 216 6.28 29.05 8.17
CA LEU A 216 7.14 29.48 9.27
C LEU A 216 6.73 30.86 9.78
N HIS A 217 6.43 31.80 8.89
CA HIS A 217 5.99 33.15 9.26
C HIS A 217 4.71 33.12 10.10
N ASN A 218 3.75 32.24 9.76
CA ASN A 218 2.53 32.03 10.55
C ASN A 218 2.80 31.48 11.96
N GLN A 219 3.96 30.87 12.19
CA GLN A 219 4.45 30.44 13.51
C GLN A 219 5.30 31.52 14.21
N GLY A 220 5.44 32.71 13.62
CA GLY A 220 6.33 33.77 14.12
C GLY A 220 7.81 33.47 13.92
N LEU A 221 8.15 32.56 12.99
CA LEU A 221 9.51 32.10 12.73
C LEU A 221 9.95 32.46 11.31
N THR A 222 11.26 32.46 11.09
CA THR A 222 11.88 32.56 9.77
C THR A 222 12.91 31.46 9.61
N LYS A 223 13.40 31.21 8.39
CA LYS A 223 14.50 30.25 8.18
C LYS A 223 15.79 30.58 8.96
N MET A 224 15.97 31.85 9.37
CA MET A 224 17.10 32.33 10.17
C MET A 224 16.87 32.24 11.68
N SER A 225 15.65 31.89 12.12
CA SER A 225 15.37 31.70 13.55
C SER A 225 16.14 30.49 14.08
N VAL A 226 16.64 30.60 15.31
CA VAL A 226 17.32 29.53 16.05
C VAL A 226 16.34 28.97 17.09
N PRO A 227 15.78 27.77 16.88
CA PRO A 227 14.84 27.18 17.82
C PRO A 227 15.55 26.70 19.10
N GLU A 228 14.85 26.77 20.23
CA GLU A 228 15.36 26.30 21.52
C GLU A 228 15.65 24.79 21.51
N VAL A 229 16.51 24.33 22.43
CA VAL A 229 16.84 22.91 22.55
C VAL A 229 15.58 22.07 22.75
N GLY A 230 15.32 21.14 21.83
CA GLY A 230 14.14 20.26 21.85
C GLY A 230 12.87 20.86 21.27
N GLN A 231 12.87 22.13 20.85
CA GLN A 231 11.74 22.74 20.17
C GLN A 231 11.54 22.11 18.78
N ARG A 232 10.37 21.50 18.56
CA ARG A 232 9.99 20.96 17.23
C ARG A 232 9.35 22.06 16.40
N VAL A 233 9.93 22.37 15.26
CA VAL A 233 9.41 23.36 14.31
C VAL A 233 8.91 22.64 13.07
N ARG A 234 7.62 22.77 12.78
CA ARG A 234 7.02 22.23 11.55
C ARG A 234 7.36 23.18 10.39
N ILE A 235 7.87 22.61 9.31
CA ILE A 235 8.29 23.35 8.13
C ILE A 235 7.11 23.60 7.17
N ARG A 236 6.15 22.67 7.11
CA ARG A 236 4.95 22.77 6.28
C ARG A 236 3.73 22.17 6.98
N GLY A 237 2.55 22.53 6.50
CA GLY A 237 1.29 21.90 6.88
C GLY A 237 0.98 20.61 6.12
N ASN A 238 1.50 20.43 4.90
CA ASN A 238 1.28 19.22 4.10
C ASN A 238 2.30 18.12 4.41
N SER A 239 1.91 16.86 4.21
CA SER A 239 2.75 15.69 4.48
C SER A 239 3.28 15.02 3.19
N ASN A 240 3.69 15.83 2.20
CA ASN A 240 4.22 15.30 0.95
C ASN A 240 5.66 14.80 1.11
N LEU A 241 5.92 13.53 0.75
CA LEU A 241 7.26 12.93 0.87
C LEU A 241 8.31 13.66 0.01
N SER A 242 7.89 14.24 -1.12
CA SER A 242 8.73 15.04 -2.01
C SER A 242 9.21 16.35 -1.39
N SER A 243 8.50 16.87 -0.39
CA SER A 243 8.87 18.09 0.36
C SER A 243 9.41 17.79 1.77
N GLY A 244 9.77 16.53 2.05
CA GLY A 244 10.47 16.15 3.27
C GLY A 244 9.59 15.56 4.38
N ALA A 245 8.34 15.21 4.08
CA ALA A 245 7.56 14.39 5.01
C ALA A 245 8.21 13.03 5.27
N THR A 246 7.95 12.46 6.43
CA THR A 246 8.30 11.07 6.79
C THR A 246 7.08 10.17 6.69
N GLY A 247 7.32 8.87 6.49
CA GLY A 247 6.27 7.87 6.38
C GLY A 247 6.43 6.74 7.38
N GLU A 248 5.45 6.55 8.25
CA GLU A 248 5.37 5.42 9.18
C GLU A 248 4.41 4.36 8.63
N ASP A 249 4.87 3.11 8.50
CA ASP A 249 3.98 1.99 8.22
C ASP A 249 3.09 1.70 9.43
N VAL A 250 1.79 1.85 9.25
CA VAL A 250 0.75 1.60 10.26
C VAL A 250 -0.27 0.55 9.80
N THR A 251 0.07 -0.22 8.76
CA THR A 251 -0.81 -1.22 8.13
C THR A 251 -1.43 -2.19 9.13
N ASP A 252 -0.64 -2.71 10.08
CA ASP A 252 -1.12 -3.70 11.07
C ASP A 252 -1.92 -3.05 12.22
N ARG A 253 -1.89 -1.72 12.32
CA ARG A 253 -2.62 -0.93 13.35
C ARG A 253 -3.92 -0.33 12.83
N ALA A 254 -4.08 -0.25 11.51
CA ALA A 254 -5.26 0.34 10.91
C ALA A 254 -6.50 -0.51 11.19
N HIS A 255 -7.58 0.13 11.65
CA HIS A 255 -8.84 -0.54 11.87
C HIS A 255 -9.44 -1.02 10.55
N ARG A 256 -10.13 -2.17 10.59
CA ARG A 256 -10.75 -2.81 9.41
C ARG A 256 -11.64 -1.86 8.59
N SER A 257 -12.41 -0.99 9.25
CA SER A 257 -13.29 -0.03 8.58
C SER A 257 -12.56 0.93 7.63
N VAL A 258 -11.28 1.25 7.90
CA VAL A 258 -10.46 2.09 6.99
C VAL A 258 -10.34 1.43 5.63
N LEU A 259 -10.18 0.11 5.61
CA LEU A 259 -9.96 -0.67 4.40
C LEU A 259 -11.25 -0.91 3.65
N GLU A 260 -12.35 -1.15 4.38
CA GLU A 260 -13.69 -1.25 3.81
C GLU A 260 -14.06 0.06 3.08
N ILE A 261 -13.76 1.21 3.70
CA ILE A 261 -13.97 2.53 3.08
C ILE A 261 -13.04 2.71 1.87
N ALA A 262 -11.77 2.35 1.97
CA ALA A 262 -10.83 2.48 0.87
C ALA A 262 -11.22 1.59 -0.33
N LEU A 263 -11.71 0.38 -0.07
CA LEU A 263 -12.18 -0.55 -1.09
C LEU A 263 -13.46 -0.02 -1.76
N ALA A 264 -14.41 0.48 -0.96
CA ALA A 264 -15.61 1.13 -1.48
C ALA A 264 -15.27 2.36 -2.34
N ALA A 265 -14.21 3.11 -1.99
CA ALA A 265 -13.74 4.24 -2.78
C ALA A 265 -13.18 3.80 -4.15
N LEU A 266 -12.43 2.69 -4.20
CA LEU A 266 -11.97 2.11 -5.46
C LEU A 266 -13.15 1.65 -6.32
N ASP A 267 -14.10 0.93 -5.72
CA ASP A 267 -15.27 0.40 -6.43
C ASP A 267 -16.13 1.53 -7.01
N ALA A 268 -16.41 2.58 -6.23
CA ALA A 268 -17.17 3.75 -6.67
C ALA A 268 -16.51 4.46 -7.87
N LEU A 269 -15.18 4.48 -7.94
CA LEU A 269 -14.42 5.06 -9.06
C LEU A 269 -14.08 4.05 -10.15
N GLY A 270 -14.38 2.76 -9.94
CA GLY A 270 -14.06 1.65 -10.83
C GLY A 270 -12.56 1.42 -11.05
N LEU A 271 -11.73 1.66 -10.03
CA LEU A 271 -10.27 1.53 -10.13
C LEU A 271 -9.80 0.13 -9.70
N PRO A 272 -8.89 -0.52 -10.44
CA PRO A 272 -8.36 -1.84 -10.06
C PRO A 272 -7.36 -1.75 -8.88
N LEU A 273 -6.81 -0.56 -8.64
CA LEU A 273 -5.94 -0.23 -7.52
C LEU A 273 -5.94 1.28 -7.33
N GLY A 274 -5.49 1.76 -6.18
CA GLY A 274 -5.32 3.18 -5.95
C GLY A 274 -4.64 3.53 -4.63
N GLY A 275 -4.24 4.79 -4.53
CA GLY A 275 -3.73 5.41 -3.31
C GLY A 275 -4.78 6.37 -2.77
N VAL A 276 -5.47 5.97 -1.71
CA VAL A 276 -6.50 6.78 -1.05
C VAL A 276 -5.85 7.68 -0.01
N ASP A 277 -6.05 8.99 -0.16
CA ASP A 277 -5.61 9.97 0.83
C ASP A 277 -6.69 10.11 1.90
N PHE A 278 -6.40 9.48 3.03
CA PHE A 278 -7.35 9.25 4.11
C PHE A 278 -6.99 10.11 5.31
N LEU A 279 -7.82 11.12 5.61
CA LEU A 279 -7.63 11.99 6.75
C LEU A 279 -8.56 11.52 7.87
N CYS A 280 -8.01 11.23 9.06
CA CYS A 280 -8.83 10.78 10.19
C CYS A 280 -8.22 11.14 11.54
N LYS A 281 -9.04 11.18 12.58
CA LYS A 281 -8.58 11.49 13.95
C LYS A 281 -7.69 10.38 14.53
N ASP A 282 -8.10 9.13 14.37
CA ASP A 282 -7.37 7.95 14.82
C ASP A 282 -7.61 6.79 13.85
N ILE A 283 -6.54 6.27 13.26
CA ILE A 283 -6.58 5.17 12.28
C ILE A 283 -6.90 3.82 12.92
N THR A 284 -6.72 3.69 14.24
CA THR A 284 -6.88 2.44 15.00
C THR A 284 -8.32 2.19 15.44
N GLN A 285 -9.19 3.19 15.29
CA GLN A 285 -10.59 3.13 15.73
C GLN A 285 -11.55 2.86 14.56
N PRO A 286 -12.76 2.32 14.84
CA PRO A 286 -13.84 2.30 13.87
C PRO A 286 -14.13 3.68 13.29
N GLN A 287 -14.24 3.77 11.98
CA GLN A 287 -14.50 5.03 11.28
C GLN A 287 -15.99 5.27 11.14
N SER A 288 -16.43 6.46 11.52
CA SER A 288 -17.79 6.98 11.35
C SER A 288 -17.77 8.16 10.37
N ALA A 289 -18.93 8.60 9.90
CA ALA A 289 -19.02 9.69 8.93
C ALA A 289 -18.31 10.99 9.39
N ASP A 290 -18.16 11.20 10.70
CA ASP A 290 -17.52 12.39 11.30
C ASP A 290 -16.05 12.18 11.69
N SER A 291 -15.53 10.95 11.65
CA SER A 291 -14.16 10.65 12.08
C SER A 291 -13.12 10.74 10.95
N TYR A 292 -13.56 10.74 9.70
CA TYR A 292 -12.67 10.73 8.53
C TYR A 292 -13.18 11.55 7.35
N ARG A 293 -12.26 11.83 6.42
CA ARG A 293 -12.51 12.41 5.09
C ARG A 293 -11.56 11.78 4.07
N ILE A 294 -12.07 11.34 2.92
CA ILE A 294 -11.22 11.05 1.75
C ILE A 294 -10.91 12.36 1.02
N LEU A 295 -9.63 12.71 0.95
CA LEU A 295 -9.16 13.94 0.31
C LEU A 295 -9.05 13.81 -1.22
N GLU A 296 -8.56 12.65 -1.68
CA GLU A 296 -8.42 12.27 -3.08
C GLU A 296 -8.13 10.76 -3.22
N VAL A 297 -8.28 10.22 -4.44
CA VAL A 297 -7.89 8.85 -4.79
C VAL A 297 -6.98 8.91 -6.00
N ASN A 298 -5.74 8.45 -5.83
CA ASN A 298 -4.72 8.47 -6.86
C ASN A 298 -4.74 7.16 -7.67
N PRO A 299 -5.07 7.19 -8.98
CA PRO A 299 -5.16 5.99 -9.81
C PRO A 299 -3.80 5.40 -10.19
N LEU A 300 -2.73 6.20 -10.10
CA LEU A 300 -1.34 5.79 -10.29
C LEU A 300 -0.56 6.03 -8.98
N PRO A 301 -0.80 5.23 -7.93
CA PRO A 301 -0.22 5.51 -6.63
C PRO A 301 1.29 5.30 -6.59
N GLY A 302 1.99 6.19 -5.89
CA GLY A 302 3.39 5.98 -5.56
C GLY A 302 3.58 4.80 -4.61
N ILE A 303 4.18 3.71 -5.08
CA ILE A 303 4.38 2.49 -4.27
C ILE A 303 5.69 2.47 -3.48
N GLY A 304 6.66 3.31 -3.86
CA GLY A 304 7.99 3.36 -3.23
C GLY A 304 7.96 3.64 -1.73
N MET A 305 6.96 4.41 -1.28
CA MET A 305 6.80 4.72 0.14
C MET A 305 6.49 3.49 1.00
N HIS A 306 5.70 2.57 0.47
CA HIS A 306 5.35 1.33 1.17
C HIS A 306 6.50 0.31 1.15
N LEU A 307 7.37 0.36 0.13
CA LEU A 307 8.54 -0.52 0.01
C LEU A 307 9.69 -0.13 0.94
N ALA A 308 9.82 1.15 1.26
CA ALA A 308 10.91 1.67 2.09
C ALA A 308 10.40 2.78 3.02
N PRO A 309 9.55 2.46 4.02
CA PRO A 309 9.03 3.45 4.96
C PRO A 309 10.16 4.09 5.77
N SER A 310 9.94 5.30 6.30
CA SER A 310 10.86 5.93 7.25
C SER A 310 10.96 5.14 8.56
N THR A 311 9.82 4.63 9.03
CA THR A 311 9.69 3.78 10.22
C THR A 311 8.64 2.69 9.99
N GLY A 312 8.77 1.55 10.65
CA GLY A 312 7.86 0.41 10.49
C GLY A 312 8.31 -0.59 9.42
N ARG A 313 7.38 -1.43 8.93
CA ARG A 313 7.70 -2.60 8.11
C ARG A 313 7.53 -2.28 6.61
N PRO A 314 8.51 -2.61 5.75
CA PRO A 314 8.30 -2.67 4.31
C PRO A 314 7.12 -3.55 3.93
N ARG A 315 6.33 -3.10 2.95
CA ARG A 315 5.16 -3.80 2.41
C ARG A 315 5.35 -4.09 0.93
N ALA A 316 4.92 -5.26 0.49
CA ALA A 316 5.14 -5.74 -0.89
C ALA A 316 4.21 -5.08 -1.93
N ALA A 317 4.05 -3.75 -1.90
CA ALA A 317 3.11 -3.02 -2.77
C ALA A 317 3.36 -3.27 -4.26
N ALA A 318 4.63 -3.39 -4.70
CA ALA A 318 4.96 -3.76 -6.08
C ALA A 318 4.39 -5.12 -6.48
N ARG A 319 4.42 -6.11 -5.58
CA ARG A 319 3.89 -7.45 -5.84
C ARG A 319 2.38 -7.40 -6.04
N ALA A 320 1.66 -6.65 -5.23
CA ALA A 320 0.21 -6.47 -5.40
C ALA A 320 -0.14 -5.81 -6.75
N VAL A 321 0.66 -4.85 -7.22
CA VAL A 321 0.49 -4.29 -8.57
C VAL A 321 0.70 -5.36 -9.64
N VAL A 322 1.75 -6.19 -9.52
CA VAL A 322 1.99 -7.32 -10.44
C VAL A 322 0.81 -8.29 -10.46
N GLU A 323 0.22 -8.62 -9.31
CA GLU A 323 -0.92 -9.54 -9.23
C GLU A 323 -2.22 -8.96 -9.78
N VAL A 324 -2.38 -7.63 -9.78
CA VAL A 324 -3.46 -6.97 -10.52
C VAL A 324 -3.22 -7.09 -12.02
N LEU A 325 -2.02 -6.75 -12.49
CA LEU A 325 -1.67 -6.74 -13.93
C LEU A 325 -1.63 -8.14 -14.55
N PHE A 326 -1.07 -9.12 -13.83
CA PHE A 326 -0.92 -10.51 -14.24
C PHE A 326 -1.59 -11.43 -13.20
N PRO A 327 -2.92 -11.57 -13.21
CA PRO A 327 -3.65 -12.39 -12.24
C PRO A 327 -3.20 -13.85 -12.21
N GLU A 328 -2.69 -14.38 -13.33
CA GLU A 328 -2.13 -15.73 -13.44
C GLU A 328 -0.85 -15.94 -12.63
N LEU A 329 -0.18 -14.85 -12.22
CA LEU A 329 1.00 -14.89 -11.35
C LEU A 329 0.64 -14.77 -9.87
N ALA A 330 -0.62 -14.58 -9.53
CA ALA A 330 -1.05 -14.45 -8.16
C ALA A 330 -0.88 -15.78 -7.40
N THR A 331 -0.07 -15.75 -6.35
CA THR A 331 0.08 -16.84 -5.37
C THR A 331 -0.65 -16.47 -4.09
N GLU A 332 -0.91 -17.41 -3.18
CA GLU A 332 -1.37 -17.02 -1.83
C GLU A 332 -0.31 -16.07 -1.18
N SER A 333 -0.78 -14.90 -0.76
CA SER A 333 -0.03 -13.66 -0.53
C SER A 333 1.25 -13.79 0.29
N ILE A 334 2.36 -13.24 -0.23
CA ILE A 334 3.60 -13.01 0.52
C ILE A 334 3.77 -11.49 0.71
N GLY A 335 3.55 -10.98 1.94
CA GLY A 335 4.06 -9.66 2.36
C GLY A 335 3.12 -8.45 2.31
N LEU A 336 1.81 -8.63 2.14
CA LEU A 336 0.74 -7.65 2.40
C LEU A 336 -0.36 -8.35 3.21
N VAL A 337 -1.15 -7.59 3.97
CA VAL A 337 -2.31 -8.17 4.67
C VAL A 337 -3.48 -8.17 3.68
N PRO A 338 -4.09 -9.33 3.35
CA PRO A 338 -5.30 -9.35 2.54
C PRO A 338 -6.49 -8.86 3.35
N ILE A 339 -7.38 -8.06 2.75
CA ILE A 339 -8.64 -7.65 3.38
C ILE A 339 -9.43 -8.88 3.83
N ARG A 340 -9.48 -9.96 3.04
CA ARG A 340 -10.13 -11.22 3.44
C ARG A 340 -9.63 -11.78 4.78
N THR A 341 -8.36 -11.56 5.13
CA THR A 341 -7.77 -11.99 6.42
C THR A 341 -8.31 -11.16 7.58
N LEU A 342 -8.68 -9.89 7.35
CA LEU A 342 -9.36 -9.04 8.32
C LEU A 342 -10.89 -9.18 8.28
N LEU A 343 -11.45 -9.57 7.14
CA LEU A 343 -12.88 -9.82 6.99
C LEU A 343 -13.30 -11.15 7.63
N ALA A 344 -12.35 -12.07 7.79
CA ALA A 344 -12.56 -13.29 8.56
C ALA A 344 -13.10 -12.91 9.96
N PRO A 345 -14.20 -13.54 10.41
CA PRO A 345 -14.75 -13.27 11.73
C PRO A 345 -13.64 -13.42 12.79
N PRO A 346 -13.64 -12.59 13.85
CA PRO A 346 -12.74 -12.78 14.97
C PRO A 346 -12.85 -14.23 15.46
N PRO A 347 -11.78 -14.82 16.01
CA PRO A 347 -11.78 -16.21 16.48
C PRO A 347 -12.99 -16.52 17.38
N GLU A 348 -13.47 -15.54 18.14
CA GLU A 348 -14.67 -15.65 18.98
C GLU A 348 -15.96 -15.90 18.17
N ALA A 349 -16.14 -15.28 17.00
CA ALA A 349 -17.30 -15.48 16.13
C ALA A 349 -17.18 -16.77 15.27
N LEU A 350 -15.96 -17.22 15.00
CA LEU A 350 -15.70 -18.54 14.42
C LEU A 350 -16.13 -19.68 15.34
N VAL A 351 -16.19 -19.46 16.65
CA VAL A 351 -16.65 -20.44 17.66
C VAL A 351 -18.19 -20.52 17.71
N GLU A 352 -18.90 -19.44 17.35
CA GLU A 352 -20.37 -19.44 17.33
C GLU A 352 -20.96 -19.86 15.97
N GLU A 353 -20.30 -19.50 14.86
CA GLU A 353 -20.87 -19.71 13.52
C GLU A 353 -20.44 -21.04 12.88
N THR A 354 -19.31 -21.61 13.31
CA THR A 354 -19.15 -23.05 13.15
C THR A 354 -19.82 -23.74 14.34
N GLN A 355 -20.83 -24.55 14.05
CA GLN A 355 -21.06 -25.76 14.84
C GLN A 355 -19.83 -26.69 14.71
N MET A 356 -18.63 -26.21 15.06
CA MET A 356 -17.46 -27.04 15.29
C MET A 356 -17.70 -27.68 16.64
N ASN A 357 -18.16 -28.93 16.59
CA ASN A 357 -18.31 -29.80 17.75
C ASN A 357 -17.21 -29.53 18.79
N ALA A 358 -17.62 -29.10 19.98
CA ALA A 358 -16.79 -28.98 21.19
C ALA A 358 -16.23 -30.34 21.69
N HIS A 359 -16.10 -31.32 20.80
CA HIS A 359 -15.69 -32.71 21.02
C HIS A 359 -14.73 -33.20 19.94
N HIS A 360 -14.08 -32.31 19.16
CA HIS A 360 -13.06 -32.76 18.22
C HIS A 360 -11.82 -33.23 19.00
N PRO A 361 -11.44 -34.53 18.93
CA PRO A 361 -10.43 -35.12 19.83
C PRO A 361 -9.08 -34.41 19.80
N ILE A 362 -8.73 -33.79 18.67
CA ILE A 362 -7.48 -33.04 18.52
C ILE A 362 -7.48 -31.71 19.26
N ILE A 363 -8.63 -31.05 19.37
CA ILE A 363 -8.73 -29.79 20.13
C ILE A 363 -8.57 -30.10 21.62
N GLU A 364 -9.30 -31.10 22.12
CA GLU A 364 -9.17 -31.58 23.50
C GLU A 364 -7.74 -32.04 23.80
N THR A 365 -7.12 -32.76 22.86
CA THR A 365 -5.74 -33.20 22.99
C THR A 365 -4.79 -32.01 23.08
N CYS A 366 -4.89 -31.02 22.19
CA CYS A 366 -4.07 -29.80 22.18
C CYS A 366 -4.16 -29.02 23.49
N PHE A 367 -5.36 -28.77 23.99
CA PHE A 367 -5.54 -28.07 25.28
C PHE A 367 -5.06 -28.92 26.46
N GLY A 368 -5.21 -30.24 26.40
CA GLY A 368 -4.70 -31.18 27.41
C GLY A 368 -3.18 -31.34 27.45
N LEU A 369 -2.45 -30.85 26.44
CA LEU A 369 -0.98 -30.86 26.43
C LEU A 369 -0.37 -29.84 27.38
N LEU A 370 -1.12 -28.81 27.76
CA LEU A 370 -0.57 -27.63 28.43
C LEU A 370 -0.88 -27.62 29.92
N GLN A 371 0.10 -27.19 30.70
CA GLN A 371 -0.05 -26.77 32.09
C GLN A 371 0.29 -25.30 32.20
N GLU A 372 -0.59 -24.55 32.85
CA GLU A 372 -0.39 -23.13 33.14
C GLU A 372 0.09 -22.98 34.59
N LYS A 373 1.22 -22.28 34.77
CA LYS A 373 1.71 -21.87 36.09
C LYS A 373 2.20 -20.43 36.01
N GLU A 374 1.62 -19.55 36.82
CA GLU A 374 1.95 -18.12 36.86
C GLU A 374 1.90 -17.41 35.49
N GLY A 375 0.90 -17.76 34.65
CA GLY A 375 0.70 -17.16 33.33
C GLY A 375 1.64 -17.66 32.23
N ALA A 376 2.56 -18.59 32.56
CA ALA A 376 3.42 -19.26 31.59
C ALA A 376 2.88 -20.67 31.28
N PHE A 377 2.79 -20.97 29.99
CA PHE A 377 2.44 -22.32 29.51
C PHE A 377 3.69 -23.19 29.45
N SER A 378 3.54 -24.45 29.86
CA SER A 378 4.52 -25.53 29.74
C SER A 378 3.82 -26.81 29.31
N PHE A 379 4.55 -27.79 28.77
CA PHE A 379 3.95 -29.10 28.49
C PHE A 379 3.69 -29.88 29.77
N GLY A 380 2.57 -30.59 29.81
CA GLY A 380 2.29 -31.59 30.83
C GLY A 380 3.28 -32.78 30.76
N PRO A 381 3.20 -33.72 31.71
CA PRO A 381 4.19 -34.79 31.88
C PRO A 381 4.35 -35.72 30.67
N ASN A 382 3.35 -35.76 29.77
CA ASN A 382 3.38 -36.59 28.56
C ASN A 382 3.85 -35.83 27.31
N GLY A 383 4.25 -34.56 27.45
CA GLY A 383 4.75 -33.75 26.34
C GLY A 383 3.75 -33.71 25.17
N LEU A 384 4.27 -33.91 23.96
CA LEU A 384 3.51 -33.93 22.71
C LEU A 384 3.03 -35.33 22.27
N ALA A 385 3.36 -36.37 23.04
CA ALA A 385 3.04 -37.76 22.67
C ALA A 385 1.52 -38.02 22.44
N PRO A 386 0.58 -37.40 23.18
CA PRO A 386 -0.85 -37.55 22.90
C PRO A 386 -1.25 -36.98 21.53
N LEU A 387 -0.69 -35.83 21.16
CA LEU A 387 -0.95 -35.19 19.87
C LEU A 387 -0.40 -36.02 18.71
N GLU A 388 0.78 -36.60 18.88
CA GLU A 388 1.35 -37.54 17.90
C GLU A 388 0.46 -38.76 17.69
N ALA A 389 -0.06 -39.33 18.79
CA ALA A 389 -0.92 -40.50 18.73
C ALA A 389 -2.24 -40.21 18.01
N GLU A 390 -2.87 -39.05 18.25
CA GLU A 390 -4.12 -38.68 17.57
C GLU A 390 -3.90 -38.37 16.08
N LEU A 391 -2.86 -37.59 15.74
CA LEU A 391 -2.55 -37.31 14.34
C LEU A 391 -2.21 -38.58 13.55
N SER A 392 -1.55 -39.56 14.20
CA SER A 392 -1.18 -40.83 13.57
C SER A 392 -2.38 -41.73 13.23
N LYS A 393 -3.56 -41.48 13.81
CA LYS A 393 -4.80 -42.22 13.52
C LYS A 393 -5.53 -41.68 12.28
N LEU A 394 -5.30 -40.41 11.93
CA LEU A 394 -6.04 -39.73 10.87
C LEU A 394 -5.41 -39.91 9.49
N ARG A 395 -6.24 -39.88 8.44
CA ARG A 395 -5.81 -39.97 7.04
C ARG A 395 -6.60 -38.99 6.19
N GLY A 396 -6.03 -38.57 5.05
CA GLY A 396 -6.74 -37.77 4.05
C GLY A 396 -7.28 -36.43 4.57
N GLU A 397 -8.54 -36.14 4.27
CA GLU A 397 -9.16 -34.84 4.58
C GLU A 397 -9.30 -34.59 6.09
N GLU A 398 -9.52 -35.63 6.89
CA GLU A 398 -9.57 -35.52 8.35
C GLU A 398 -8.21 -35.12 8.94
N LEU A 399 -7.12 -35.69 8.40
CA LEU A 399 -5.77 -35.30 8.78
C LEU A 399 -5.47 -33.84 8.38
N ALA A 400 -5.95 -33.39 7.22
CA ALA A 400 -5.74 -32.01 6.80
C ALA A 400 -6.46 -31.01 7.71
N LYS A 401 -7.72 -31.27 8.06
CA LYS A 401 -8.50 -30.46 9.02
C LYS A 401 -7.84 -30.43 10.40
N ALA A 402 -7.33 -31.58 10.83
CA ALA A 402 -6.56 -31.71 12.06
C ALA A 402 -5.29 -30.87 12.08
N VAL A 403 -4.50 -30.89 11.00
CA VAL A 403 -3.27 -30.10 10.90
C VAL A 403 -3.58 -28.60 10.92
N VAL A 404 -4.61 -28.15 10.21
CA VAL A 404 -5.06 -26.74 10.25
C VAL A 404 -5.40 -26.32 11.69
N THR A 405 -6.13 -27.18 12.41
CA THR A 405 -6.50 -26.95 13.81
C THR A 405 -5.26 -26.82 14.71
N VAL A 406 -4.25 -27.67 14.49
CA VAL A 406 -2.99 -27.63 15.26
C VAL A 406 -2.16 -26.39 14.94
N VAL A 407 -2.16 -25.94 13.68
CA VAL A 407 -1.49 -24.68 13.27
C VAL A 407 -2.15 -23.46 13.91
N GLN A 408 -3.49 -23.43 13.97
CA GLN A 408 -4.24 -22.38 14.64
C GLN A 408 -3.91 -22.34 16.15
N PHE A 409 -3.87 -23.50 16.80
CA PHE A 409 -3.48 -23.62 18.20
C PHE A 409 -2.04 -23.16 18.46
N ALA A 410 -1.09 -23.53 17.60
CA ALA A 410 0.29 -23.06 17.71
C ALA A 410 0.42 -21.54 17.51
N THR A 411 -0.41 -20.96 16.64
CA THR A 411 -0.46 -19.51 16.43
C THR A 411 -0.95 -18.78 17.68
N PHE A 412 -1.98 -19.31 18.37
CA PHE A 412 -2.41 -18.81 19.68
C PHE A 412 -1.30 -18.87 20.74
N LEU A 413 -0.49 -19.93 20.72
CA LEU A 413 0.64 -20.07 21.65
C LEU A 413 1.83 -19.18 21.30
N LYS A 414 1.94 -18.67 20.06
CA LYS A 414 3.09 -17.90 19.60
C LYS A 414 3.32 -16.64 20.43
N ASP A 415 2.25 -15.99 20.84
CA ASP A 415 2.30 -14.76 21.64
C ASP A 415 2.49 -15.02 23.15
N LYS A 416 2.30 -16.28 23.58
CA LYS A 416 2.38 -16.69 24.99
C LYS A 416 3.67 -17.45 25.31
N ASN A 417 4.10 -18.33 24.43
CA ASN A 417 5.35 -19.07 24.50
C ASN A 417 5.74 -19.62 23.10
N GLY A 418 6.52 -18.83 22.36
CA GLY A 418 6.95 -19.17 21.00
C GLY A 418 7.75 -20.47 20.86
N ALA A 419 8.42 -20.94 21.93
CA ALA A 419 9.13 -22.20 21.92
C ALA A 419 8.15 -23.40 21.86
N ILE A 420 7.08 -23.36 22.66
CA ILE A 420 6.03 -24.37 22.67
C ILE A 420 5.27 -24.39 21.35
N ALA A 421 4.93 -23.21 20.81
CA ALA A 421 4.35 -23.09 19.48
C ALA A 421 5.21 -23.77 18.41
N GLY A 422 6.53 -23.56 18.48
CA GLY A 422 7.50 -24.20 17.57
C GLY A 422 7.54 -25.72 17.69
N GLU A 423 7.49 -26.28 18.90
CA GLU A 423 7.51 -27.74 19.11
C GLU A 423 6.20 -28.42 18.66
N VAL A 424 5.05 -27.77 18.88
CA VAL A 424 3.75 -28.24 18.39
C VAL A 424 3.75 -28.33 16.85
N LEU A 425 4.22 -27.28 16.18
CA LEU A 425 4.30 -27.25 14.70
C LEU A 425 5.27 -28.30 14.14
N LYS A 426 6.45 -28.45 14.75
CA LYS A 426 7.43 -29.48 14.35
C LYS A 426 6.85 -30.89 14.48
N THR A 427 6.08 -31.13 15.52
CA THR A 427 5.47 -32.44 15.77
C THR A 427 4.36 -32.73 14.78
N ALA A 428 3.49 -31.76 14.52
CA ALA A 428 2.46 -31.89 13.48
C ALA A 428 3.07 -32.16 12.10
N SER A 429 4.14 -31.43 11.75
CA SER A 429 4.90 -31.63 10.52
C SER A 429 5.43 -33.05 10.38
N ARG A 430 6.15 -33.52 11.41
CA ARG A 430 6.81 -34.84 11.43
C ARG A 430 5.81 -35.98 11.26
N VAL A 431 4.63 -35.87 11.87
CA VAL A 431 3.60 -36.92 11.82
C VAL A 431 2.80 -36.85 10.51
N ALA A 432 2.42 -35.65 10.06
CA ALA A 432 1.52 -35.50 8.92
C ALA A 432 2.23 -35.66 7.56
N SER A 433 3.47 -35.20 7.42
CA SER A 433 4.18 -35.17 6.13
C SER A 433 4.31 -36.54 5.45
N PRO A 434 4.72 -37.63 6.15
CA PRO A 434 4.81 -38.96 5.54
C PRO A 434 3.43 -39.53 5.16
N ILE A 435 2.39 -39.19 5.94
CA ILE A 435 1.04 -39.70 5.75
C ILE A 435 0.36 -39.03 4.54
N LEU A 436 0.64 -37.74 4.32
CA LEU A 436 0.17 -36.98 3.17
C LEU A 436 0.92 -37.37 1.88
N ALA A 437 2.22 -37.70 1.98
CA ALA A 437 3.05 -38.10 0.84
C ALA A 437 2.71 -39.49 0.26
N ALA A 438 2.04 -40.36 1.03
CA ALA A 438 1.70 -41.72 0.59
C ALA A 438 0.59 -41.82 -0.49
N LYS A 439 0.06 -40.70 -1.01
CA LYS A 439 -0.93 -40.67 -2.10
C LYS A 439 -0.32 -40.27 -3.45
N SER A 440 0.12 -41.28 -4.21
CA SER A 440 0.08 -41.28 -5.69
C SER A 440 -1.16 -42.08 -6.15
N GLY A 441 -2.32 -41.45 -6.07
CA GLY A 441 -3.63 -41.93 -6.52
C GLY A 441 -4.57 -40.71 -6.68
N PRO A 442 -5.67 -40.78 -7.45
CA PRO A 442 -6.23 -39.65 -8.19
C PRO A 442 -6.39 -38.39 -7.34
N LYS A 443 -5.88 -37.27 -7.87
CA LYS A 443 -5.78 -35.93 -7.27
C LYS A 443 -6.92 -35.61 -6.30
N PRO A 444 -6.64 -35.38 -5.01
CA PRO A 444 -7.44 -34.47 -4.21
C PRO A 444 -7.03 -33.01 -4.49
N ALA A 445 -7.89 -32.06 -4.12
CA ALA A 445 -7.81 -30.65 -4.45
C ALA A 445 -6.47 -29.97 -4.10
N ALA A 446 -6.15 -28.90 -4.84
CA ALA A 446 -4.87 -28.18 -4.88
C ALA A 446 -4.33 -27.68 -3.52
N SER A 447 -5.17 -27.57 -2.49
CA SER A 447 -4.79 -27.09 -1.15
C SER A 447 -3.92 -28.07 -0.33
N LEU A 448 -3.86 -29.34 -0.71
CA LEU A 448 -3.14 -30.37 0.04
C LEU A 448 -1.64 -30.47 -0.30
N GLN A 449 -1.25 -30.02 -1.50
CA GLN A 449 0.14 -30.03 -1.93
C GLN A 449 0.91 -28.83 -1.34
N GLU A 450 0.25 -27.67 -1.25
CA GLU A 450 0.79 -26.45 -0.61
C GLU A 450 1.09 -26.63 0.89
N SER A 451 0.28 -27.43 1.58
CA SER A 451 0.48 -27.70 3.03
C SER A 451 1.73 -28.56 3.31
N GLY A 452 2.06 -29.48 2.40
CA GLY A 452 3.31 -30.26 2.47
C GLY A 452 4.55 -29.42 2.15
N ASP A 453 4.42 -28.50 1.19
CA ASP A 453 5.52 -27.63 0.75
C ASP A 453 5.82 -26.51 1.77
N GLN A 454 4.83 -26.04 2.55
CA GLN A 454 5.05 -25.11 3.67
C GLN A 454 5.83 -25.75 4.83
N LEU A 455 5.64 -27.05 5.07
CA LEU A 455 6.35 -27.80 6.10
C LEU A 455 7.80 -28.08 5.72
N ALA A 456 8.06 -28.41 4.45
CA ALA A 456 9.42 -28.59 3.93
C ALA A 456 10.25 -27.29 3.96
N ASN A 457 9.62 -26.13 3.78
CA ASN A 457 10.29 -24.82 3.82
C ASN A 457 10.72 -24.37 5.24
N LEU A 458 10.19 -24.99 6.30
CA LEU A 458 10.57 -24.69 7.69
C LEU A 458 11.85 -25.44 8.13
N GLU A 459 12.19 -26.56 7.49
CA GLU A 459 13.38 -27.36 7.83
C GLU A 459 14.68 -26.78 7.22
N GLY A 460 14.61 -25.98 6.15
CA GLY A 460 15.75 -25.59 5.34
C GLY A 460 16.58 -24.37 5.79
N ARG A 461 16.25 -23.69 6.90
CA ARG A 461 16.98 -22.49 7.34
C ARG A 461 18.01 -22.79 8.46
N GLY A 462 19.00 -23.61 8.11
CA GLY A 462 20.21 -23.82 8.91
C GLY A 462 21.46 -23.68 8.05
N GLY A 463 22.05 -22.49 8.03
CA GLY A 463 23.40 -22.25 7.49
C GLY A 463 23.46 -21.80 6.03
N ILE A 464 23.64 -20.49 5.81
CA ILE A 464 24.05 -19.94 4.52
C ILE A 464 25.58 -19.82 4.53
N ASN A 465 26.26 -20.45 3.58
CA ASN A 465 27.67 -20.17 3.28
C ASN A 465 27.80 -19.66 1.83
N PHE A 466 28.13 -18.39 1.69
CA PHE A 466 28.37 -17.72 0.41
C PHE A 466 29.85 -17.90 0.02
N ALA A 467 30.15 -18.87 -0.84
CA ALA A 467 31.36 -18.85 -1.64
C ALA A 467 31.22 -19.81 -2.83
N ASP A 468 31.66 -19.33 -3.99
CA ASP A 468 31.95 -20.06 -5.21
C ASP A 468 30.77 -20.61 -6.02
N ARG A 469 30.39 -19.84 -7.05
CA ARG A 469 30.05 -20.39 -8.37
C ARG A 469 30.21 -19.33 -9.46
N ALA A 470 31.22 -19.54 -10.31
CA ALA A 470 31.46 -18.79 -11.54
C ALA A 470 30.36 -19.05 -12.59
N PRO A 471 30.10 -18.11 -13.52
CA PRO A 471 29.03 -18.24 -14.50
C PRO A 471 29.38 -19.19 -15.64
N PRO A 472 28.41 -19.94 -16.22
CA PRO A 472 28.63 -20.72 -17.43
C PRO A 472 28.67 -19.84 -18.69
N LYS A 473 29.51 -20.24 -19.65
CA LYS A 473 29.71 -19.57 -20.95
C LYS A 473 28.54 -19.85 -21.93
N PRO A 474 28.29 -18.95 -22.90
CA PRO A 474 27.16 -19.04 -23.82
C PRO A 474 27.47 -19.95 -25.03
N GLY A 475 26.52 -20.82 -25.40
CA GLY A 475 26.64 -21.71 -26.55
C GLY A 475 25.30 -22.15 -27.14
N GLN A 476 24.97 -21.54 -28.29
CA GLN A 476 24.28 -22.09 -29.47
C GLN A 476 22.95 -22.85 -29.33
N ALA A 477 21.86 -22.22 -29.80
CA ALA A 477 20.73 -22.89 -30.46
C ALA A 477 20.14 -21.93 -31.50
N LYS A 478 20.52 -22.08 -32.77
CA LYS A 478 19.76 -22.67 -33.90
C LYS A 478 18.54 -21.86 -34.35
N ALA A 479 18.71 -21.32 -35.57
CA ALA A 479 17.71 -20.66 -36.39
C ALA A 479 16.53 -21.59 -36.73
N GLY A 480 15.33 -21.01 -36.74
CA GLY A 480 14.10 -21.66 -37.18
C GLY A 480 13.05 -20.64 -37.65
N VAL A 481 13.05 -20.40 -38.96
CA VAL A 481 11.91 -20.06 -39.83
C VAL A 481 11.09 -18.79 -39.52
N MET A 482 11.43 -17.73 -40.25
CA MET A 482 10.59 -16.56 -40.52
C MET A 482 9.39 -16.93 -41.42
N ALA A 483 8.17 -16.61 -40.98
CA ALA A 483 7.02 -16.42 -41.88
C ALA A 483 6.68 -14.92 -41.91
N ARG A 484 6.94 -14.28 -43.06
CA ARG A 484 6.56 -12.90 -43.36
C ARG A 484 5.05 -12.83 -43.59
N PHE A 485 4.35 -11.95 -42.89
CA PHE A 485 3.06 -11.43 -43.31
C PHE A 485 3.30 -10.04 -43.94
N GLU A 486 3.16 -9.96 -45.27
CA GLU A 486 3.08 -8.70 -46.00
C GLU A 486 1.67 -8.11 -45.81
N LEU A 487 1.59 -6.92 -45.22
CA LEU A 487 0.38 -6.11 -45.22
C LEU A 487 0.34 -5.29 -46.53
N ALA A 488 -0.75 -5.46 -47.28
CA ALA A 488 -1.02 -4.70 -48.50
C ALA A 488 -1.19 -3.19 -48.20
N PRO A 489 -0.78 -2.29 -49.11
CA PRO A 489 -0.90 -0.85 -48.87
C PRO A 489 -2.37 -0.39 -49.01
N GLU A 490 -2.87 0.29 -47.97
CA GLU A 490 -4.18 0.95 -47.98
C GLU A 490 -4.20 2.13 -48.97
N LYS A 491 -5.31 2.25 -49.71
CA LYS A 491 -5.58 3.37 -50.63
C LYS A 491 -5.95 4.62 -49.83
N PRO A 492 -5.46 5.82 -50.21
CA PRO A 492 -5.84 7.06 -49.52
C PRO A 492 -7.26 7.51 -49.90
N GLY A 493 -8.14 7.64 -48.91
CA GLY A 493 -9.47 8.26 -49.03
C GLY A 493 -9.41 9.79 -49.18
N PRO A 494 -10.48 10.44 -49.67
CA PRO A 494 -10.41 11.79 -50.22
C PRO A 494 -10.34 12.88 -49.16
N LYS A 495 -9.43 13.83 -49.36
CA LYS A 495 -9.31 15.09 -48.62
C LYS A 495 -10.60 15.91 -48.76
N LYS A 496 -11.27 16.24 -47.65
CA LYS A 496 -12.23 17.36 -47.61
C LYS A 496 -11.50 18.64 -47.19
N LYS A 497 -11.53 19.64 -48.08
CA LYS A 497 -11.19 21.04 -47.79
C LYS A 497 -12.40 21.71 -47.13
N ARG A 498 -12.25 22.21 -45.91
CA ARG A 498 -12.42 23.63 -45.52
C ARG A 498 -12.30 23.75 -44.01
#